data_AF-A0A7C5SI80-F1
#
_entry.id   AF-A0A7C5SI80-F1
#
_cell.length_a   1.000
_cell.length_b   1.000
_cell.length_c   1.000
_cell.angle_alpha   90.00
_cell.angle_beta   90.00
_cell.angle_gamma   90.00
#
_symmetry.space_group_name_H-M   'P 1'
#
loop_
_entity.id
_entity.type
_entity.pdbx_description
1 polymer ?
#
loop_
_entity_poly.entity_id
_entity_poly.type
_entity_poly.pdbx_seq_one_letter_code
_entity_poly.pdbx_strand_id
1 'polypeptide(L)'
;MDRSLLKKTVLGAALALATGLGFGQADVICGSLTGSTAGGAGPMHLGSDGNMTAYSIGTTSCNVGTVALNWFQSGSNRHPLIITNMYRIDNGAIEQIGVSWVKHGFCALQQTVCASCSPVCSGCCSQLGVGCSDPYSASLNGSQTGLGPRFEINSATGEYPWPFSTAGQTGTTLYKRLQVNQDDINPMLNPNALYVGEAQYVAFDDAAAGNDNNNASHRMITVGSENAFSGGWYLNYDGPTIREEPAIF
;
A
#
# COMPACT_ATOMS: atom_id res chain seq x y z
N MET A 1 -43.07 -42.78 42.46
CA MET A 1 -42.40 -42.61 41.15
C MET A 1 -43.24 -41.63 40.36
N ASP A 2 -43.21 -40.36 40.74
CA ASP A 2 -42.34 -39.33 40.17
C ASP A 2 -42.51 -39.12 38.66
N ARG A 3 -43.05 -37.95 38.31
CA ARG A 3 -42.63 -37.11 37.18
C ARG A 3 -43.34 -35.76 37.31
N SER A 4 -42.73 -34.88 38.06
CA SER A 4 -43.12 -33.47 38.20
C SER A 4 -42.96 -32.71 36.86
N LEU A 5 -44.00 -31.93 36.54
CA LEU A 5 -43.97 -30.60 35.92
C LEU A 5 -42.75 -30.23 35.04
N LEU A 6 -42.86 -30.42 33.73
CA LEU A 6 -42.16 -29.56 32.76
C LEU A 6 -43.13 -28.48 32.25
N LYS A 7 -43.08 -27.30 32.88
CA LYS A 7 -43.64 -26.07 32.31
C LYS A 7 -42.77 -25.68 31.11
N LYS A 8 -43.32 -25.75 29.90
CA LYS A 8 -42.70 -25.20 28.69
C LYS A 8 -42.80 -23.67 28.74
N THR A 9 -41.75 -23.04 29.25
CA THR A 9 -41.57 -21.59 29.12
C THR A 9 -41.14 -21.32 27.68
N VAL A 10 -42.04 -20.77 26.87
CA VAL A 10 -41.71 -20.23 25.54
C VAL A 10 -40.92 -18.95 25.78
N LEU A 11 -39.61 -19.01 25.63
CA LEU A 11 -38.76 -17.81 25.59
C LEU A 11 -38.98 -17.16 24.23
N GLY A 12 -39.77 -16.09 24.18
CA GLY A 12 -39.87 -15.24 23.00
C GLY A 12 -38.51 -14.55 22.78
N ALA A 13 -37.81 -14.93 21.71
CA ALA A 13 -36.64 -14.20 21.26
C ALA A 13 -37.10 -12.87 20.67
N ALA A 14 -36.99 -11.80 21.45
CA ALA A 14 -37.11 -10.44 20.93
C ALA A 14 -35.89 -10.18 20.04
N LEU A 15 -36.11 -10.20 18.72
CA LEU A 15 -35.12 -9.73 17.74
C LEU A 15 -35.04 -8.21 17.89
N ALA A 16 -34.08 -7.73 18.69
CA ALA A 16 -33.74 -6.32 18.72
C ALA A 16 -33.12 -5.96 17.37
N LEU A 17 -33.89 -5.27 16.52
CA LEU A 17 -33.35 -4.52 15.40
C LEU A 17 -32.51 -3.38 15.98
N ALA A 18 -31.22 -3.66 16.19
CA ALA A 18 -30.23 -2.62 16.36
C ALA A 18 -30.14 -1.88 15.02
N THR A 19 -30.85 -0.76 14.89
CA THR A 19 -30.53 0.24 13.87
C THR A 19 -29.13 0.73 14.18
N GLY A 20 -28.13 0.14 13.52
CA GLY A 20 -26.74 0.52 13.69
C GLY A 20 -26.61 2.00 13.42
N LEU A 21 -26.29 2.78 14.46
CA LEU A 21 -25.60 4.04 14.24
C LEU A 21 -24.32 3.65 13.50
N GLY A 22 -24.23 4.01 12.22
CA GLY A 22 -22.99 3.80 11.47
C GLY A 22 -21.89 4.57 12.18
N PHE A 23 -21.03 3.85 12.90
CA PHE A 23 -19.80 4.45 13.40
C PHE A 23 -19.00 4.89 12.18
N GLY A 24 -18.38 6.07 12.25
CA GLY A 24 -17.50 6.52 11.20
C GLY A 24 -16.39 5.50 10.96
N GLN A 25 -16.16 5.14 9.70
CA GLN A 25 -15.17 4.15 9.29
C GLN A 25 -14.11 4.81 8.43
N ALA A 26 -12.86 4.82 8.91
CA ALA A 26 -11.72 5.21 8.11
C ALA A 26 -11.40 4.05 7.14
N ASP A 27 -11.05 4.35 5.90
CA ASP A 27 -10.81 3.33 4.87
C ASP A 27 -9.80 3.86 3.86
N VAL A 28 -8.60 3.25 3.82
CA VAL A 28 -7.51 3.65 2.93
C VAL A 28 -7.22 2.60 1.87
N ILE A 29 -7.45 2.96 0.62
CA ILE A 29 -7.10 2.10 -0.52
C ILE A 29 -5.93 2.69 -1.32
N CYS A 30 -5.19 1.82 -2.03
CA CYS A 30 -4.26 2.26 -3.06
C CYS A 30 -5.02 2.63 -4.36
N GLY A 31 -5.42 3.89 -4.51
CA GLY A 31 -6.16 4.36 -5.68
C GLY A 31 -5.40 4.35 -7.01
N SER A 32 -4.07 4.39 -6.96
CA SER A 32 -3.21 4.37 -8.16
C SER A 32 -1.76 4.04 -7.80
N LEU A 33 -1.07 3.31 -8.67
CA LEU A 33 0.37 3.02 -8.58
C LEU A 33 1.24 4.09 -9.30
N THR A 34 0.65 5.18 -9.80
CA THR A 34 1.43 6.25 -10.44
C THR A 34 2.00 7.22 -9.42
N GLY A 35 1.23 7.57 -8.38
CA GLY A 35 1.55 8.67 -7.49
C GLY A 35 1.46 10.04 -8.17
N SER A 36 2.33 10.97 -7.80
CA SER A 36 2.51 12.22 -8.54
C SER A 36 3.44 11.97 -9.73
N THR A 37 3.10 12.50 -10.90
CA THR A 37 3.75 12.25 -12.21
C THR A 37 5.24 12.62 -12.32
N ALA A 38 5.89 13.01 -11.22
CA ALA A 38 7.33 13.13 -11.12
C ALA A 38 7.98 11.73 -10.99
N GLY A 39 8.11 11.00 -12.11
CA GLY A 39 8.73 9.67 -12.09
C GLY A 39 8.69 8.85 -13.38
N GLY A 40 7.96 9.29 -14.43
CA GLY A 40 7.87 8.55 -15.69
C GLY A 40 6.62 7.66 -15.79
N ALA A 41 6.56 6.82 -16.82
CA ALA A 41 5.38 6.02 -17.18
C ALA A 41 5.23 4.72 -16.36
N GLY A 42 6.07 4.47 -15.35
CA GLY A 42 6.14 3.21 -14.61
C GLY A 42 6.94 3.30 -13.30
N PRO A 43 7.29 2.15 -12.70
CA PRO A 43 8.21 2.09 -11.58
C PRO A 43 9.54 2.78 -11.91
N MET A 44 10.03 3.62 -11.00
CA MET A 44 11.25 4.39 -11.19
C MET A 44 12.48 3.51 -10.94
N HIS A 45 13.39 3.47 -11.91
CA HIS A 45 14.74 2.93 -11.75
C HIS A 45 15.58 3.87 -10.89
N LEU A 46 16.18 3.36 -9.81
CA LEU A 46 16.96 4.15 -8.83
C LEU A 46 18.46 3.80 -8.85
N GLY A 47 18.89 2.85 -9.66
CA GLY A 47 20.26 2.36 -9.77
C GLY A 47 20.40 0.86 -9.49
N SER A 48 21.56 0.30 -9.79
CA SER A 48 21.88 -1.11 -9.55
C SER A 48 23.19 -1.27 -8.77
N ASP A 49 23.36 -2.42 -8.13
CA ASP A 49 24.60 -2.86 -7.50
C ASP A 49 24.74 -4.37 -7.73
N GLY A 50 25.77 -4.77 -8.47
CA GLY A 50 25.87 -6.12 -9.02
C GLY A 50 24.67 -6.49 -9.89
N ASN A 51 24.13 -7.70 -9.69
CA ASN A 51 22.98 -8.23 -10.44
C ASN A 51 21.61 -7.80 -9.85
N MET A 52 21.59 -6.79 -9.00
CA MET A 52 20.38 -6.33 -8.32
C MET A 52 20.08 -4.89 -8.71
N THR A 53 18.83 -4.59 -9.00
CA THR A 53 18.37 -3.24 -9.35
C THR A 53 17.38 -2.73 -8.30
N ALA A 54 17.53 -1.47 -7.91
CA ALA A 54 16.61 -0.76 -7.05
C ALA A 54 15.53 -0.07 -7.89
N TYR A 55 14.28 -0.34 -7.55
CA TYR A 55 13.11 0.32 -8.08
C TYR A 55 12.34 1.04 -6.98
N SER A 56 11.35 1.84 -7.39
CA SER A 56 10.31 2.36 -6.51
C SER A 56 9.02 2.59 -7.28
N ILE A 57 7.90 2.35 -6.63
CA ILE A 57 6.54 2.52 -7.18
C ILE A 57 5.94 3.79 -6.56
N GLY A 58 5.38 4.66 -7.39
CA GLY A 58 4.58 5.79 -6.91
C GLY A 58 3.23 5.30 -6.37
N THR A 59 2.58 6.04 -5.50
CA THR A 59 1.27 5.65 -4.96
C THR A 59 0.38 6.84 -4.76
N THR A 60 -0.92 6.67 -4.98
CA THR A 60 -1.95 7.62 -4.58
C THR A 60 -2.94 6.90 -3.68
N SER A 61 -3.02 7.28 -2.41
CA SER A 61 -4.06 6.76 -1.52
C SER A 61 -5.41 7.42 -1.84
N CYS A 62 -6.48 6.71 -1.51
CA CYS A 62 -7.83 7.26 -1.41
C CYS A 62 -8.38 7.03 -0.03
N ASN A 63 -9.07 8.02 0.53
CA ASN A 63 -9.99 7.77 1.64
C ASN A 63 -11.37 7.43 1.06
N VAL A 64 -11.74 6.15 1.02
CA VAL A 64 -13.07 5.72 0.56
C VAL A 64 -14.07 5.50 1.71
N GLY A 65 -13.64 5.85 2.93
CA GLY A 65 -14.42 5.68 4.14
C GLY A 65 -15.44 6.80 4.34
N THR A 66 -15.93 6.90 5.57
CA THR A 66 -16.95 7.87 5.99
C THR A 66 -16.43 8.91 6.99
N VAL A 67 -15.17 8.80 7.41
CA VAL A 67 -14.46 9.79 8.24
C VAL A 67 -13.04 10.03 7.74
N ALA A 68 -12.41 11.10 8.23
CA ALA A 68 -11.02 11.40 7.87
C ALA A 68 -10.04 10.34 8.42
N LEU A 69 -9.07 9.97 7.59
CA LEU A 69 -7.93 9.12 7.98
C LEU A 69 -6.86 9.95 8.67
N ASN A 70 -6.16 9.34 9.62
CA ASN A 70 -5.05 9.93 10.32
C ASN A 70 -3.76 9.89 9.48
N TRP A 71 -3.02 11.01 9.50
CA TRP A 71 -1.76 11.20 8.79
C TRP A 71 -0.73 11.93 9.68
N PHE A 72 -0.81 11.72 10.99
CA PHE A 72 0.01 12.40 11.99
C PHE A 72 1.46 11.90 11.94
N GLN A 73 2.34 12.66 11.29
CA GLN A 73 3.77 12.36 11.22
C GLN A 73 4.52 12.68 12.52
N SER A 74 4.25 13.83 13.14
CA SER A 74 5.04 14.32 14.27
C SER A 74 4.66 13.63 15.57
N GLY A 75 5.65 13.04 16.24
CA GLY A 75 5.50 12.43 17.56
C GLY A 75 4.47 11.30 17.64
N SER A 76 4.09 10.68 16.51
CA SER A 76 2.96 9.77 16.43
C SER A 76 3.19 8.62 15.45
N ASN A 77 2.65 7.45 15.79
CA ASN A 77 2.54 6.28 14.91
C ASN A 77 1.14 6.19 14.25
N ARG A 78 0.50 7.34 14.03
CA ARG A 78 -0.84 7.44 13.43
C ARG A 78 -0.76 8.07 12.04
N HIS A 79 0.10 7.51 11.19
CA HIS A 79 0.15 7.76 9.75
C HIS A 79 0.26 6.41 9.02
N PRO A 80 -0.18 6.31 7.77
CA PRO A 80 -0.08 5.05 7.06
C PRO A 80 1.34 4.70 6.67
N LEU A 81 1.55 3.40 6.53
CA LEU A 81 2.74 2.81 5.94
C LEU A 81 2.41 2.36 4.52
N ILE A 82 3.33 2.57 3.59
CA ILE A 82 3.17 2.24 2.18
C ILE A 82 4.16 1.15 1.83
N ILE A 83 3.64 0.04 1.34
CA ILE A 83 4.37 -1.17 1.01
C ILE A 83 4.33 -1.34 -0.50
N THR A 84 5.45 -1.73 -1.11
CA THR A 84 5.48 -2.03 -2.56
C THR A 84 6.15 -3.38 -2.81
N ASN A 85 5.59 -4.14 -3.74
CA ASN A 85 6.08 -5.45 -4.16
C ASN A 85 6.10 -5.54 -5.69
N MET A 86 6.90 -6.45 -6.23
CA MET A 86 6.91 -6.80 -7.65
C MET A 86 6.86 -8.31 -7.82
N TYR A 87 6.06 -8.75 -8.79
CA TYR A 87 5.84 -10.16 -9.09
C TYR A 87 6.14 -10.46 -10.55
N ARG A 88 6.65 -11.67 -10.80
CA ARG A 88 6.73 -12.30 -12.12
C ARG A 88 5.66 -13.37 -12.20
N ILE A 89 4.92 -13.41 -13.30
CA ILE A 89 4.00 -14.50 -13.63
C ILE A 89 4.58 -15.21 -14.85
N ASP A 90 5.00 -16.45 -14.68
CA ASP A 90 5.54 -17.28 -15.74
C ASP A 90 5.21 -18.76 -15.49
N ASN A 91 5.00 -19.52 -16.57
CA ASN A 91 4.70 -20.96 -16.52
C ASN A 91 3.60 -21.37 -15.52
N GLY A 92 2.57 -20.52 -15.36
CA GLY A 92 1.45 -20.78 -14.46
C GLY A 92 1.74 -20.55 -12.97
N ALA A 93 2.89 -19.97 -12.62
CA ALA A 93 3.25 -19.58 -11.27
C ALA A 93 3.34 -18.06 -11.14
N ILE A 94 3.03 -17.55 -9.94
CA ILE A 94 3.32 -16.18 -9.54
C ILE A 94 4.44 -16.21 -8.49
N GLU A 95 5.48 -15.42 -8.72
CA GLU A 95 6.68 -15.37 -7.89
C GLU A 95 6.94 -13.93 -7.46
N GLN A 96 7.13 -13.71 -6.16
CA GLN A 96 7.53 -12.41 -5.64
C GLN A 96 9.04 -12.21 -5.91
N ILE A 97 9.35 -11.33 -6.87
CA ILE A 97 10.72 -11.04 -7.32
C ILE A 97 11.29 -9.77 -6.71
N GLY A 98 10.46 -8.99 -6.00
CA GLY A 98 10.93 -7.80 -5.29
C GLY A 98 10.07 -7.40 -4.12
N VAL A 99 10.74 -6.91 -3.09
CA VAL A 99 10.15 -6.40 -1.85
C VAL A 99 10.83 -5.09 -1.45
N SER A 100 10.06 -4.04 -1.14
CA SER A 100 10.60 -2.80 -0.55
C SER A 100 10.54 -2.81 0.97
N TRP A 101 11.30 -1.95 1.65
CA TRP A 101 10.94 -1.52 3.01
C TRP A 101 9.68 -0.64 2.96
N VAL A 102 9.16 -0.23 4.12
CA VAL A 102 7.91 0.55 4.15
C VAL A 102 8.17 2.04 4.13
N LYS A 103 7.39 2.79 3.37
CA LYS A 103 7.40 4.24 3.39
C LYS A 103 6.45 4.74 4.47
N HIS A 104 6.97 5.56 5.38
CA HIS A 104 6.15 6.32 6.31
C HIS A 104 5.53 7.54 5.62
N GLY A 105 4.19 7.64 5.66
CA GLY A 105 3.45 8.82 5.25
C GLY A 105 3.85 10.05 6.06
N PHE A 106 3.81 11.23 5.45
CA PHE A 106 4.21 12.48 6.12
C PHE A 106 3.26 13.66 5.93
N CYS A 107 2.53 13.71 4.82
CA CYS A 107 1.56 14.77 4.56
C CYS A 107 0.49 14.28 3.59
N ALA A 108 -0.78 14.51 3.92
CA ALA A 108 -1.93 14.25 3.06
C ALA A 108 -2.29 15.49 2.22
N LEU A 109 -2.12 15.44 0.90
CA LEU A 109 -2.30 16.60 0.00
C LEU A 109 -3.75 16.88 -0.44
N GLN A 110 -4.73 16.08 -0.02
CA GLN A 110 -6.16 16.36 -0.19
C GLN A 110 -6.62 16.61 -1.65
N GLN A 111 -6.12 15.81 -2.59
CA GLN A 111 -6.45 15.90 -4.02
C GLN A 111 -7.74 15.15 -4.39
N THR A 112 -8.11 15.16 -5.68
CA THR A 112 -9.40 14.64 -6.19
C THR A 112 -9.24 13.47 -7.18
N VAL A 113 -8.17 12.67 -7.07
CA VAL A 113 -7.92 11.54 -7.99
C VAL A 113 -8.94 10.41 -7.78
N CYS A 114 -9.49 10.30 -6.58
CA CYS A 114 -10.36 9.18 -6.18
C CYS A 114 -11.83 9.48 -6.43
N ALA A 115 -12.33 10.57 -5.83
CA ALA A 115 -13.71 11.03 -5.93
C ALA A 115 -13.77 12.55 -5.65
N SER A 116 -14.99 13.07 -5.45
CA SER A 116 -15.17 14.39 -4.85
C SER A 116 -14.54 14.43 -3.47
N CYS A 117 -13.57 15.31 -3.28
CA CYS A 117 -12.83 15.46 -2.03
C CYS A 117 -13.59 16.36 -1.04
N SER A 118 -13.79 15.86 0.18
CA SER A 118 -14.20 16.64 1.35
C SER A 118 -12.97 16.89 2.23
N PRO A 119 -12.16 17.93 1.94
CA PRO A 119 -10.91 18.18 2.67
C PRO A 119 -11.20 18.49 4.13
N VAL A 120 -10.33 18.03 5.03
CA VAL A 120 -10.39 18.40 6.45
C VAL A 120 -9.37 19.49 6.76
N CYS A 121 -9.54 20.16 7.91
CA CYS A 121 -8.59 21.13 8.47
C CYS A 121 -8.07 22.18 7.46
N SER A 122 -8.91 22.57 6.49
CA SER A 122 -8.54 23.48 5.39
C SER A 122 -7.34 23.00 4.53
N GLY A 123 -7.17 21.69 4.37
CA GLY A 123 -6.11 21.09 3.57
C GLY A 123 -4.81 20.81 4.34
N CYS A 124 -4.89 20.56 5.65
CA CYS A 124 -3.68 20.30 6.43
C CYS A 124 -3.10 18.90 6.16
N CYS A 125 -1.79 18.75 6.39
CA CYS A 125 -1.06 17.51 6.15
C CYS A 125 -1.46 16.34 7.06
N SER A 126 -2.07 16.60 8.21
CA SER A 126 -2.16 15.61 9.29
C SER A 126 -3.32 14.64 9.18
N GLN A 127 -4.22 14.83 8.20
CA GLN A 127 -5.36 13.95 7.98
C GLN A 127 -5.75 13.94 6.49
N LEU A 128 -6.30 12.83 6.01
CA LEU A 128 -6.87 12.72 4.68
C LEU A 128 -8.39 12.67 4.77
N GLY A 129 -9.05 13.75 4.36
CA GLY A 129 -10.51 13.84 4.30
C GLY A 129 -11.19 12.83 3.37
N VAL A 130 -12.49 12.63 3.56
CA VAL A 130 -13.32 11.64 2.83
C VAL A 130 -13.35 11.96 1.33
N GLY A 131 -13.19 10.93 0.50
CA GLY A 131 -13.16 11.03 -0.97
C GLY A 131 -11.88 11.66 -1.53
N CYS A 132 -10.99 12.16 -0.67
CA CYS A 132 -9.76 12.81 -1.07
C CYS A 132 -8.65 11.79 -1.34
N SER A 133 -7.62 12.27 -2.05
CA SER A 133 -6.48 11.46 -2.44
C SER A 133 -5.14 12.09 -2.05
N ASP A 134 -4.14 11.28 -1.76
CA ASP A 134 -2.78 11.76 -1.46
C ASP A 134 -1.71 11.04 -2.28
N PRO A 135 -1.02 11.75 -3.22
CA PRO A 135 0.02 11.16 -4.04
C PRO A 135 1.43 11.25 -3.41
N TYR A 136 2.12 10.12 -3.38
CA TYR A 136 3.58 10.03 -3.24
C TYR A 136 4.21 9.63 -4.57
N SER A 137 5.17 10.42 -5.06
CA SER A 137 5.96 10.02 -6.23
C SER A 137 6.80 8.78 -5.93
N ALA A 138 7.21 8.07 -6.97
CA ALA A 138 8.18 6.98 -6.86
C ALA A 138 9.49 7.45 -6.17
N SER A 139 9.95 8.67 -6.45
CA SER A 139 11.12 9.26 -5.76
C SER A 139 10.91 9.40 -4.25
N LEU A 140 9.72 9.83 -3.80
CA LEU A 140 9.38 9.95 -2.38
C LEU A 140 9.27 8.58 -1.71
N ASN A 141 8.66 7.61 -2.38
CA ASN A 141 8.52 6.24 -1.90
C ASN A 141 9.87 5.50 -1.87
N GLY A 142 10.84 5.89 -2.69
CA GLY A 142 12.18 5.29 -2.73
C GLY A 142 13.22 6.00 -1.84
N SER A 143 12.80 7.01 -1.06
CA SER A 143 13.72 7.82 -0.24
C SER A 143 14.12 7.10 1.05
N GLN A 144 15.38 6.64 1.11
CA GLN A 144 15.89 5.76 2.17
C GLN A 144 15.74 6.31 3.59
N THR A 145 15.84 7.63 3.78
CA THR A 145 15.74 8.26 5.10
C THR A 145 14.36 8.09 5.74
N GLY A 146 13.30 7.95 4.92
CA GLY A 146 11.92 7.76 5.34
C GLY A 146 11.40 6.33 5.19
N LEU A 147 12.29 5.38 4.88
CA LEU A 147 11.94 3.96 4.75
C LEU A 147 12.24 3.22 6.05
N GLY A 148 11.24 2.53 6.60
CA GLY A 148 11.28 1.78 7.86
C GLY A 148 11.21 0.26 7.64
N PRO A 149 11.73 -0.55 8.57
CA PRO A 149 11.79 -2.00 8.41
C PRO A 149 10.39 -2.63 8.53
N ARG A 150 10.09 -3.59 7.66
CA ARG A 150 8.79 -4.31 7.69
C ARG A 150 8.54 -5.08 8.98
N PHE A 151 9.60 -5.62 9.61
CA PHE A 151 9.46 -6.50 10.77
C PHE A 151 8.95 -5.78 12.04
N GLU A 152 8.94 -4.44 12.06
CA GLU A 152 8.47 -3.66 13.20
C GLU A 152 6.95 -3.42 13.19
N ILE A 153 6.25 -3.88 12.15
CA ILE A 153 4.86 -3.56 11.88
C ILE A 153 3.99 -4.75 12.24
N ASN A 154 2.97 -4.52 13.06
CA ASN A 154 1.86 -5.45 13.16
C ASN A 154 0.93 -5.22 11.96
N SER A 155 0.97 -6.13 10.98
CA SER A 155 0.21 -5.99 9.75
C SER A 155 -1.31 -6.04 9.94
N ALA A 156 -1.80 -6.69 11.00
CA ALA A 156 -3.23 -6.82 11.27
C ALA A 156 -3.83 -5.62 12.02
N THR A 157 -2.99 -4.85 12.75
CA THR A 157 -3.47 -3.69 13.52
C THR A 157 -2.97 -2.37 12.98
N GLY A 158 -1.97 -2.39 12.08
CA GLY A 158 -1.26 -1.20 11.62
C GLY A 158 -0.45 -0.50 12.70
N GLU A 159 -0.18 -1.15 13.84
CA GLU A 159 0.68 -0.60 14.88
C GLU A 159 2.17 -0.82 14.57
N TYR A 160 2.97 0.19 14.86
CA TYR A 160 4.43 0.17 14.71
C TYR A 160 5.08 1.11 15.74
N PRO A 161 6.36 0.89 16.10
CA PRO A 161 7.10 1.81 16.95
C PRO A 161 7.36 3.14 16.24
N TRP A 162 7.28 4.24 16.99
CA TRP A 162 7.68 5.55 16.50
C TRP A 162 8.59 6.27 17.51
N PRO A 163 9.77 6.79 17.09
CA PRO A 163 10.35 6.64 15.75
C PRO A 163 10.74 5.19 15.45
N PHE A 164 10.74 4.80 14.17
CA PHE A 164 11.20 3.49 13.72
C PHE A 164 12.74 3.39 13.82
N SER A 165 13.29 2.19 13.99
CA SER A 165 14.69 1.99 14.43
C SER A 165 15.77 2.51 13.48
N THR A 166 15.45 2.62 12.19
CA THR A 166 16.41 3.01 11.13
C THR A 166 16.09 4.38 10.52
N ALA A 167 15.32 5.21 11.22
CA ALA A 167 14.97 6.56 10.76
C ALA A 167 16.21 7.38 10.40
N GLY A 168 16.18 8.01 9.22
CA GLY A 168 17.28 8.82 8.70
C GLY A 168 18.47 8.03 8.15
N GLN A 169 18.54 6.71 8.33
CA GLN A 169 19.66 5.91 7.83
C GLN A 169 19.58 5.70 6.31
N THR A 170 20.73 5.77 5.66
CA THR A 170 20.94 5.54 4.22
C THR A 170 22.09 4.56 3.99
N GLY A 171 22.25 4.05 2.76
CA GLY A 171 23.25 3.05 2.42
C GLY A 171 23.54 2.99 0.91
N THR A 172 23.85 1.80 0.40
CA THR A 172 24.01 1.57 -1.05
C THR A 172 22.73 1.93 -1.80
N THR A 173 22.79 2.02 -3.14
CA THR A 173 21.61 2.35 -3.93
C THR A 173 20.45 1.36 -3.74
N LEU A 174 20.74 0.11 -3.34
CA LEU A 174 19.73 -0.91 -3.07
C LEU A 174 19.03 -0.74 -1.72
N TYR A 175 19.72 -0.13 -0.75
CA TYR A 175 19.30 -0.13 0.65
C TYR A 175 17.85 0.35 0.79
N LYS A 176 17.03 -0.46 1.48
CA LYS A 176 15.61 -0.24 1.77
C LYS A 176 14.63 -0.18 0.58
N ARG A 177 15.10 -0.09 -0.67
CA ARG A 177 14.24 0.06 -1.86
C ARG A 177 13.69 -1.27 -2.34
N LEU A 178 12.80 -1.23 -3.33
CA LEU A 178 12.30 -2.43 -4.02
C LEU A 178 13.45 -3.03 -4.81
N GLN A 179 13.98 -4.16 -4.35
CA GLN A 179 15.14 -4.82 -4.95
C GLN A 179 14.66 -5.95 -5.87
N VAL A 180 15.12 -5.95 -7.12
CA VAL A 180 14.77 -6.96 -8.13
C VAL A 180 16.04 -7.46 -8.81
N ASN A 181 16.19 -8.79 -8.87
CA ASN A 181 17.30 -9.40 -9.59
C ASN A 181 17.12 -9.16 -11.10
N GLN A 182 18.17 -8.72 -11.79
CA GLN A 182 18.08 -8.37 -13.21
C GLN A 182 17.72 -9.58 -14.07
N ASP A 183 18.11 -10.80 -13.68
CA ASP A 183 17.77 -12.02 -14.41
C ASP A 183 16.27 -12.34 -14.35
N ASP A 184 15.56 -11.91 -13.31
CA ASP A 184 14.12 -12.16 -13.18
C ASP A 184 13.28 -11.29 -14.12
N ILE A 185 13.81 -10.15 -14.54
CA ILE A 185 13.15 -9.19 -15.43
C ILE A 185 13.78 -9.14 -16.82
N ASN A 186 14.82 -9.92 -17.08
CA ASN A 186 15.49 -9.95 -18.38
C ASN A 186 14.57 -10.59 -19.44
N PRO A 187 14.13 -9.85 -20.49
CA PRO A 187 13.23 -10.39 -21.51
C PRO A 187 13.83 -11.53 -22.33
N MET A 188 15.16 -11.64 -22.42
CA MET A 188 15.82 -12.75 -23.11
C MET A 188 15.77 -14.06 -22.31
N LEU A 189 15.74 -13.96 -20.98
CA LEU A 189 15.61 -15.12 -20.09
C LEU A 189 14.14 -15.46 -19.80
N ASN A 190 13.25 -14.47 -19.87
CA ASN A 190 11.83 -14.59 -19.50
C ASN A 190 10.90 -14.09 -20.64
N PRO A 191 10.99 -14.65 -21.86
CA PRO A 191 10.32 -14.08 -23.04
C PRO A 191 8.78 -14.08 -22.99
N ASN A 192 8.18 -14.91 -22.11
CA ASN A 192 6.73 -15.04 -21.96
C ASN A 192 6.23 -14.54 -20.59
N ALA A 193 7.12 -14.00 -19.75
CA ALA A 193 6.75 -13.57 -18.42
C ALA A 193 5.90 -12.30 -18.45
N LEU A 194 4.91 -12.25 -17.55
CA LEU A 194 4.18 -11.04 -17.22
C LEU A 194 4.69 -10.48 -15.90
N TYR A 195 4.64 -9.17 -15.74
CA TYR A 195 5.11 -8.51 -14.51
C TYR A 195 3.99 -7.68 -13.90
N VAL A 196 3.93 -7.69 -12.57
CA VAL A 196 2.93 -6.96 -11.79
C VAL A 196 3.64 -6.17 -10.71
N GLY A 197 3.29 -4.89 -10.61
CA GLY A 197 3.60 -4.07 -9.44
C GLY A 197 2.40 -4.04 -8.51
N GLU A 198 2.65 -4.05 -7.21
CA GLU A 198 1.63 -3.95 -6.17
C GLU A 198 2.03 -2.89 -5.16
N ALA A 199 1.03 -2.17 -4.64
CA ALA A 199 1.20 -1.35 -3.46
C ALA A 199 0.07 -1.59 -2.46
N GLN A 200 0.39 -1.52 -1.18
CA GLN A 200 -0.56 -1.67 -0.07
C GLN A 200 -0.35 -0.55 0.94
N TYR A 201 -1.46 -0.01 1.44
CA TYR A 201 -1.46 0.88 2.60
C TYR A 201 -1.77 0.07 3.87
N VAL A 202 -1.06 0.35 4.96
CA VAL A 202 -1.37 -0.19 6.29
C VAL A 202 -1.58 1.00 7.23
N ALA A 203 -2.77 1.11 7.81
CA ALA A 203 -3.12 2.21 8.70
C ALA A 203 -3.89 1.70 9.93
N PHE A 204 -3.62 2.30 11.09
CA PHE A 204 -4.21 1.85 12.35
C PHE A 204 -5.72 2.08 12.43
N ASP A 205 -6.20 3.25 12.04
CA ASP A 205 -7.61 3.63 12.12
C ASP A 205 -8.48 2.96 11.06
N ASP A 206 -7.87 2.58 9.94
CA ASP A 206 -8.43 1.70 8.92
C ASP A 206 -8.61 0.25 9.44
N ALA A 207 -7.55 -0.35 10.00
CA ALA A 207 -7.61 -1.68 10.60
C ALA A 207 -8.55 -1.73 11.81
N ALA A 208 -8.55 -0.70 12.66
CA ALA A 208 -9.47 -0.58 13.77
C ALA A 208 -10.94 -0.45 13.33
N ALA A 209 -11.19 0.05 12.12
CA ALA A 209 -12.52 0.10 11.51
C ALA A 209 -12.92 -1.22 10.81
N GLY A 210 -11.99 -2.16 10.65
CA GLY A 210 -12.20 -3.45 10.00
C GLY A 210 -12.18 -3.38 8.46
N ASN A 211 -11.52 -2.37 7.90
CA ASN A 211 -11.45 -2.14 6.45
C ASN A 211 -10.11 -2.58 5.82
N ASP A 212 -9.21 -3.20 6.58
CA ASP A 212 -7.81 -3.51 6.20
C ASP A 212 -7.61 -4.53 5.07
N ASN A 213 -8.69 -5.03 4.46
CA ASN A 213 -8.66 -6.08 3.43
C ASN A 213 -8.83 -5.55 2.00
N ASN A 214 -9.02 -4.25 1.78
CA ASN A 214 -9.13 -3.62 0.45
C ASN A 214 -7.95 -2.67 0.14
N ASN A 215 -6.91 -2.65 0.99
CA ASN A 215 -5.88 -1.61 0.94
C ASN A 215 -4.82 -1.82 -0.16
N ALA A 216 -4.79 -3.02 -0.74
CA ALA A 216 -3.84 -3.42 -1.76
C ALA A 216 -4.40 -3.14 -3.17
N SER A 217 -3.52 -2.85 -4.11
CA SER A 217 -3.87 -2.68 -5.53
C SER A 217 -2.69 -3.05 -6.39
N HIS A 218 -2.96 -3.50 -7.61
CA HIS A 218 -1.93 -3.96 -8.52
C HIS A 218 -2.05 -3.33 -9.90
N ARG A 219 -0.96 -3.39 -10.67
CA ARG A 219 -0.90 -2.90 -12.05
C ARG A 219 0.11 -3.69 -12.85
N MET A 220 -0.23 -4.00 -14.09
CA MET A 220 0.68 -4.67 -15.02
C MET A 220 1.88 -3.77 -15.34
N ILE A 221 3.03 -4.39 -15.55
CA ILE A 221 4.29 -3.75 -15.92
C ILE A 221 4.81 -4.39 -17.20
N THR A 222 5.32 -3.55 -18.09
CA THR A 222 6.12 -3.95 -19.25
C THR A 222 7.59 -3.63 -19.00
N VAL A 223 8.47 -4.53 -19.45
CA VAL A 223 9.91 -4.34 -19.42
C VAL A 223 10.35 -3.66 -20.71
N GLY A 224 10.98 -2.50 -20.58
CA GLY A 224 11.51 -1.69 -21.67
C GLY A 224 12.95 -2.08 -22.04
N SER A 225 13.74 -1.10 -22.46
CA SER A 225 15.16 -1.32 -22.75
C SER A 225 15.99 -1.46 -21.47
N GLU A 226 17.11 -2.16 -21.58
CA GLU A 226 18.13 -2.16 -20.54
C GLU A 226 18.72 -0.75 -20.35
N ASN A 227 19.01 -0.39 -19.11
CA ASN A 227 19.74 0.83 -18.78
C ASN A 227 21.23 0.54 -18.85
N ALA A 228 21.82 0.83 -20.01
CA ALA A 228 23.24 0.56 -20.29
C ALA A 228 24.24 1.28 -19.36
N PHE A 229 23.83 2.29 -18.60
CA PHE A 229 24.73 3.08 -17.75
C PHE A 229 24.72 2.65 -16.29
N SER A 230 23.59 2.17 -15.79
CA SER A 230 23.42 1.79 -14.38
C SER A 230 22.89 0.39 -14.18
N GLY A 231 22.86 -0.44 -15.23
CA GLY A 231 22.33 -1.82 -15.22
C GLY A 231 20.82 -1.87 -14.99
N GLY A 232 20.22 -3.05 -15.16
CA GLY A 232 18.78 -3.25 -14.98
C GLY A 232 17.94 -2.71 -16.14
N TRP A 233 16.63 -2.72 -15.97
CA TRP A 233 15.69 -2.45 -17.07
C TRP A 233 14.76 -1.28 -16.75
N TYR A 234 14.37 -0.49 -17.76
CA TYR A 234 13.29 0.48 -17.58
C TYR A 234 11.95 -0.24 -17.50
N LEU A 235 11.09 0.17 -16.58
CA LEU A 235 9.77 -0.41 -16.39
C LEU A 235 8.70 0.61 -16.71
N ASN A 236 7.65 0.19 -17.41
CA ASN A 236 6.49 1.03 -17.72
C ASN A 236 5.22 0.34 -17.24
N TYR A 237 4.22 1.10 -16.80
CA TYR A 237 2.92 0.53 -16.52
C TYR A 237 2.18 0.19 -17.80
N ASP A 238 1.46 -0.93 -17.75
CA ASP A 238 0.50 -1.33 -18.77
C ASP A 238 -0.91 -1.36 -18.18
N GLY A 239 -1.88 -0.82 -18.92
CA GLY A 239 -3.27 -0.67 -18.46
C GLY A 239 -3.45 0.22 -17.22
N PRO A 240 -4.66 0.26 -16.62
CA PRO A 240 -4.95 0.99 -15.39
C PRO A 240 -4.53 0.22 -14.12
N THR A 241 -4.50 0.91 -12.97
CA THR A 241 -4.44 0.23 -11.66
C THR A 241 -5.75 -0.52 -11.41
N ILE A 242 -5.66 -1.79 -11.04
CA ILE A 242 -6.77 -2.56 -10.48
C ILE A 242 -6.78 -2.29 -8.97
N ARG A 243 -7.82 -1.56 -8.53
CA ARG A 243 -7.95 -1.10 -7.15
C ARG A 243 -8.50 -2.21 -6.25
N GLU A 244 -8.14 -2.16 -4.98
CA GLU A 244 -8.69 -3.01 -3.91
C GLU A 244 -8.43 -4.52 -4.06
N GLU A 245 -7.57 -4.90 -5.01
CA GLU A 245 -7.17 -6.28 -5.25
C GLU A 245 -5.64 -6.41 -5.15
N PRO A 246 -5.10 -7.23 -4.23
CA PRO A 246 -3.69 -7.61 -4.27
C PRO A 246 -3.38 -8.39 -5.55
N ALA A 247 -2.11 -8.49 -5.92
CA ALA A 247 -1.66 -9.28 -7.05
C ALA A 247 -1.88 -10.80 -6.84
N ILE A 248 -1.99 -11.22 -5.57
CA ILE A 248 -2.32 -12.58 -5.15
C ILE A 248 -3.56 -12.49 -4.26
N PHE A 249 -4.71 -12.95 -4.76
CA PHE A 249 -6.01 -12.92 -4.06
C PHE A 249 -6.67 -14.30 -4.05
#